data_AF-A0A9E6AR98-F1
#
_entry.id   AF-A0A9E6AR98-F1
#
_cell.length_a   1.000
_cell.length_b   1.000
_cell.length_c   1.000
_cell.angle_alpha   90.00
_cell.angle_beta   90.00
_cell.angle_gamma   90.00
#
_symmetry.space_group_name_H-M   'P 1'
#
loop_
_entity.id
_entity.type
_entity.pdbx_description
1 polymer ?
#
loop_
_entity_poly.entity_id
_entity_poly.type
_entity_poly.pdbx_seq_one_letter_code
_entity_poly.pdbx_strand_id
1 'polypeptide(L)'
;MSIAIPEFVPVTASKIAAVGCAKLRDGDDHAKRDEPIQIPLLRFEANSATLSTEGATAADALVARLEAAPRIECIALGGQVALGESLDLASSRASAAKAELIRRGADASRITIFDGAEAPYLSVAREEREALDEHRSVRITVAVFLNDDAAETPPT
;
A
#
# COMPACT_ATOMS: atom_id res chain seq x y z
N MET A 1 19.94 58.09 -13.31
CA MET A 1 19.00 57.10 -13.86
C MET A 1 18.74 56.08 -12.76
N SER A 2 17.57 56.12 -12.14
CA SER A 2 17.20 55.19 -11.07
C SER A 2 16.56 53.95 -11.67
N ILE A 3 17.08 52.78 -11.33
CA ILE A 3 16.53 51.47 -11.74
C ILE A 3 15.48 51.11 -10.69
N ALA A 4 14.21 51.03 -11.11
CA ALA A 4 13.12 50.57 -10.25
C ALA A 4 13.24 49.04 -10.09
N ILE A 5 13.39 48.58 -8.84
CA ILE A 5 13.37 47.15 -8.51
C ILE A 5 11.91 46.73 -8.39
N PRO A 6 11.45 45.69 -9.10
CA PRO A 6 10.06 45.23 -9.00
C PRO A 6 9.78 44.71 -7.58
N GLU A 7 8.62 45.07 -7.04
CA GLU A 7 8.16 44.56 -5.75
C GLU A 7 7.97 43.04 -5.81
N PHE A 8 8.49 42.36 -4.80
CA PHE A 8 8.34 40.92 -4.63
C PHE A 8 6.93 40.62 -4.14
N VAL A 9 6.09 40.03 -4.99
CA VAL A 9 4.76 39.55 -4.60
C VAL A 9 4.94 38.14 -4.03
N PRO A 10 4.73 37.91 -2.71
CA PRO A 10 4.83 36.57 -2.14
C PRO A 10 3.71 35.72 -2.73
N VAL A 11 4.08 34.65 -3.43
CA VAL A 11 3.14 33.60 -3.83
C VAL A 11 2.71 32.92 -2.54
N THR A 12 1.49 33.20 -2.06
CA THR A 12 0.88 32.39 -1.01
C THR A 12 0.82 30.98 -1.54
N ALA A 13 1.56 30.06 -0.93
CA ALA A 13 1.44 28.64 -1.19
C ALA A 13 -0.01 28.26 -0.94
N SER A 14 -0.82 28.17 -2.01
CA SER A 14 -2.09 27.46 -1.94
C SER A 14 -1.79 26.14 -1.27
N LYS A 15 -2.48 25.84 -0.18
CA LYS A 15 -2.41 24.54 0.47
C LYS A 15 -2.88 23.52 -0.55
N ILE A 16 -1.96 23.01 -1.36
CA ILE A 16 -2.17 21.80 -2.15
C ILE A 16 -2.31 20.74 -1.07
N ALA A 17 -3.55 20.36 -0.76
CA ALA A 17 -3.79 19.24 0.15
C ALA A 17 -2.98 18.06 -0.39
N ALA A 18 -2.24 17.38 0.48
CA ALA A 18 -1.54 16.17 0.09
C ALA A 18 -2.55 15.22 -0.57
N VAL A 19 -2.26 14.71 -1.76
CA VAL A 19 -3.12 13.75 -2.47
C VAL A 19 -2.38 12.41 -2.53
N GLY A 20 -3.11 11.30 -2.43
CA GLY A 20 -2.47 9.99 -2.56
C GLY A 20 -1.71 9.60 -1.29
N CYS A 21 -0.64 8.82 -1.49
CA CYS A 21 0.19 8.32 -0.40
C CYS A 21 0.96 9.41 0.35
N ALA A 22 0.93 10.67 -0.12
CA ALA A 22 1.53 11.79 0.61
C ALA A 22 0.83 12.03 1.97
N LYS A 23 -0.49 11.79 2.06
CA LYS A 23 -1.25 11.91 3.33
C LYS A 23 -0.71 10.99 4.43
N LEU A 24 -0.34 9.76 4.05
CA LEU A 24 0.29 8.78 4.95
C LEU A 24 1.65 9.24 5.45
N ARG A 25 2.48 9.79 4.56
CA ARG A 25 3.83 10.24 4.91
C ARG A 25 3.80 11.43 5.86
N ASP A 26 2.80 12.28 5.72
CA ASP A 26 2.66 13.50 6.51
C ASP A 26 1.91 13.27 7.84
N GLY A 27 1.51 12.02 8.14
CA GLY A 27 0.88 11.64 9.41
C GLY A 27 -0.58 12.07 9.54
N ASP A 28 -1.30 12.16 8.42
CA ASP A 28 -2.73 12.51 8.44
C ASP A 28 -3.57 11.26 8.79
N ASP A 29 -3.87 11.13 10.08
CA ASP A 29 -4.64 10.01 10.65
C ASP A 29 -6.16 10.11 10.36
N HIS A 30 -6.62 11.18 9.70
CA HIS A 30 -8.05 11.42 9.44
C HIS A 30 -8.64 10.60 8.30
N ALA A 31 -7.85 9.72 7.68
CA ALA A 31 -8.36 8.79 6.67
C ALA A 31 -9.47 7.91 7.28
N LYS A 32 -10.72 8.21 6.93
CA LYS A 32 -11.84 7.33 7.24
C LYS A 32 -11.59 5.99 6.56
N ARG A 33 -11.49 4.94 7.36
CA ARG A 33 -11.48 3.55 6.89
C ARG A 33 -12.91 3.19 6.48
N ASP A 34 -13.32 3.67 5.31
CA ASP A 34 -14.64 3.35 4.76
C ASP A 34 -14.61 1.91 4.22
N GLU A 35 -15.45 1.07 4.84
CA GLU A 35 -15.64 -0.38 4.65
C GLU A 35 -14.37 -1.26 4.54
N PRO A 36 -14.40 -2.51 5.04
CA PRO A 36 -13.31 -3.43 4.81
C PRO A 36 -13.30 -3.83 3.33
N ILE A 37 -12.58 -3.07 2.51
CA ILE A 37 -12.20 -3.50 1.17
C ILE A 37 -11.43 -4.81 1.35
N GLN A 38 -12.02 -5.92 0.91
CA GLN A 38 -11.35 -7.21 0.93
C GLN A 38 -10.21 -7.15 -0.08
N ILE A 39 -9.01 -6.96 0.43
CA ILE A 39 -7.79 -7.01 -0.36
C ILE A 39 -7.25 -8.43 -0.34
N PRO A 40 -7.01 -9.05 -1.51
CA PRO A 40 -6.44 -10.38 -1.55
C PRO A 40 -5.03 -10.37 -0.95
N LEU A 41 -4.72 -11.43 -0.22
CA LEU A 41 -3.40 -11.63 0.37
C LEU A 41 -2.38 -11.96 -0.72
N LEU A 42 -1.35 -11.13 -0.88
CA LEU A 42 -0.23 -11.45 -1.74
C LEU A 42 0.70 -12.42 -1.02
N ARG A 43 0.81 -13.64 -1.57
CA ARG A 43 1.67 -14.70 -1.04
C ARG A 43 2.99 -14.80 -1.79
N PHE A 44 4.02 -15.19 -1.05
CA PHE A 44 5.38 -15.38 -1.54
C PHE A 44 5.86 -16.80 -1.29
N GLU A 45 6.81 -17.22 -2.10
CA GLU A 45 7.56 -18.45 -1.88
C GLU A 45 8.36 -18.38 -0.57
N ALA A 46 8.57 -19.55 0.05
CA ALA A 46 9.27 -19.65 1.32
C ALA A 46 10.70 -19.12 1.22
N ASN A 47 11.13 -18.29 2.19
CA ASN A 47 12.45 -17.65 2.19
C ASN A 47 12.81 -16.87 0.90
N SER A 48 11.81 -16.40 0.15
CA SER A 48 12.01 -15.73 -1.14
C SER A 48 11.12 -14.51 -1.32
N ALA A 49 11.62 -13.53 -2.08
CA ALA A 49 10.84 -12.37 -2.54
C ALA A 49 10.06 -12.63 -3.85
N THR A 50 10.03 -13.88 -4.32
CA THR A 50 9.22 -14.28 -5.47
C THR A 50 7.79 -14.54 -5.06
N LEU A 51 6.83 -13.93 -5.75
CA LEU A 51 5.40 -14.23 -5.58
C LEU A 51 5.12 -15.68 -5.95
N SER A 52 4.30 -16.34 -5.16
CA SER A 52 3.79 -17.66 -5.52
C SER A 52 2.72 -17.55 -6.62
N THR A 53 2.32 -18.67 -7.20
CA THR A 53 1.20 -18.71 -8.19
C THR A 53 -0.08 -18.10 -7.61
N GLU A 54 -0.41 -18.41 -6.35
CA GLU A 54 -1.57 -17.82 -5.66
C GLU A 54 -1.39 -16.30 -5.48
N GLY A 55 -0.17 -15.87 -5.11
CA GLY A 55 0.16 -14.45 -4.99
C GLY A 55 0.07 -13.69 -6.32
N ALA A 56 0.46 -14.32 -7.43
CA ALA A 56 0.33 -13.76 -8.77
C ALA A 56 -1.14 -13.56 -9.17
N THR A 57 -2.02 -14.54 -8.91
CA THR A 57 -3.46 -14.41 -9.13
C THR A 57 -4.08 -13.33 -8.23
N ALA A 58 -3.66 -13.26 -6.97
CA ALA A 58 -4.07 -12.21 -6.05
C ALA A 58 -3.64 -10.81 -6.53
N ALA A 59 -2.44 -10.69 -7.13
CA ALA A 59 -1.96 -9.43 -7.69
C ALA A 59 -2.85 -8.96 -8.86
N ASP A 60 -3.24 -9.87 -9.78
CA ASP A 60 -4.18 -9.53 -10.86
C ASP A 60 -5.53 -9.02 -10.33
N ALA A 61 -6.08 -9.72 -9.34
CA ALA A 61 -7.34 -9.32 -8.71
C ALA A 61 -7.23 -7.94 -8.02
N LEU A 62 -6.08 -7.65 -7.41
CA LEU A 62 -5.83 -6.36 -6.78
C LEU A 62 -5.74 -5.22 -7.81
N VAL A 63 -5.04 -5.43 -8.94
CA VAL A 63 -4.97 -4.42 -10.00
C VAL A 63 -6.35 -4.14 -10.58
N ALA A 64 -7.11 -5.18 -10.93
CA ALA A 64 -8.47 -5.02 -11.46
C ALA A 64 -9.37 -4.24 -10.49
N ARG A 65 -9.21 -4.48 -9.18
CA ARG A 65 -9.96 -3.75 -8.15
C ARG A 65 -9.54 -2.29 -8.01
N LEU A 66 -8.25 -1.99 -8.13
CA LEU A 66 -7.73 -0.62 -8.12
C LEU A 66 -8.21 0.20 -9.30
N GLU A 67 -8.36 -0.43 -10.47
CA GLU A 67 -8.93 0.18 -11.67
C GLU A 67 -10.43 0.44 -11.51
N ALA A 68 -11.16 -0.53 -10.95
CA ALA A 68 -12.60 -0.39 -10.71
C ALA A 68 -12.95 0.61 -9.58
N ALA A 69 -12.00 0.92 -8.70
CA ALA A 69 -12.18 1.82 -7.57
C ALA A 69 -11.23 3.04 -7.64
N PRO A 70 -11.49 4.03 -8.51
CA PRO A 70 -10.66 5.23 -8.62
C PRO A 70 -10.64 6.07 -7.35
N ARG A 71 -11.62 5.88 -6.45
CA ARG A 71 -11.66 6.52 -5.12
C ARG A 71 -10.51 6.11 -4.21
N ILE A 72 -9.86 4.97 -4.48
CA ILE A 72 -8.68 4.51 -3.73
C ILE A 72 -7.49 5.40 -4.13
N GLU A 73 -7.10 6.32 -3.26
CA GLU A 73 -5.97 7.21 -3.53
C GLU A 73 -4.62 6.53 -3.31
N CYS A 74 -4.54 5.65 -2.30
CA CYS A 74 -3.30 5.01 -1.92
C CYS A 74 -3.53 3.60 -1.37
N ILE A 75 -2.60 2.72 -1.73
CA ILE A 75 -2.34 1.44 -1.09
C ILE A 75 -0.96 1.51 -0.42
N ALA A 76 -0.93 1.22 0.88
CA ALA A 76 0.32 0.96 1.58
C ALA A 76 0.57 -0.55 1.67
N LEU A 77 1.73 -1.00 1.20
CA LEU A 77 2.18 -2.38 1.27
C LEU A 77 3.10 -2.57 2.46
N GLY A 78 2.73 -3.44 3.39
CA GLY A 78 3.57 -3.86 4.51
C GLY A 78 3.98 -5.32 4.38
N GLY A 79 5.28 -5.60 4.38
CA GLY A 79 5.81 -6.97 4.36
C GLY A 79 5.79 -7.60 5.75
N GLN A 80 5.35 -8.86 5.86
CA GLN A 80 5.44 -9.63 7.10
C GLN A 80 6.55 -10.69 6.98
N VAL A 81 6.96 -11.30 8.10
CA VAL A 81 7.88 -12.45 8.09
C VAL A 81 7.40 -13.53 9.04
N ALA A 82 7.69 -14.78 8.67
CA ALA A 82 7.49 -15.92 9.55
C ALA A 82 8.57 -15.97 10.63
N LEU A 83 8.32 -16.72 11.72
CA LEU A 83 9.29 -16.92 12.77
C LEU A 83 10.54 -17.61 12.21
N GLY A 84 11.70 -16.97 12.36
CA GLY A 84 12.99 -17.48 11.87
C GLY A 84 13.41 -16.99 10.48
N GLU A 85 12.57 -16.25 9.75
CA GLU A 85 12.99 -15.53 8.55
C GLU A 85 13.72 -14.22 8.89
N SER A 86 14.56 -13.74 7.96
CA SER A 86 15.21 -12.43 8.10
C SER A 86 14.19 -11.29 7.95
N LEU A 87 14.30 -10.25 8.79
CA LEU A 87 13.47 -9.04 8.66
C LEU A 87 13.63 -8.36 7.30
N ASP A 88 14.83 -8.39 6.72
CA ASP A 88 15.12 -7.82 5.39
C ASP A 88 14.23 -8.43 4.27
N LEU A 89 13.74 -9.65 4.51
CA LEU A 89 12.87 -10.35 3.58
C LEU A 89 11.47 -9.74 3.53
N ALA A 90 10.98 -9.14 4.62
CA ALA A 90 9.73 -8.39 4.63
C ALA A 90 9.80 -7.22 3.64
N SER A 91 10.84 -6.40 3.78
CA SER A 91 11.10 -5.23 2.93
C SER A 91 11.35 -5.61 1.47
N SER A 92 12.09 -6.70 1.23
CA SER A 92 12.31 -7.25 -0.12
C SER A 92 11.00 -7.70 -0.78
N ARG A 93 10.12 -8.37 -0.03
CA ARG A 93 8.81 -8.83 -0.52
C ARG A 93 7.85 -7.67 -0.77
N ALA A 94 7.81 -6.65 0.09
CA ALA A 94 6.99 -5.47 -0.14
C ALA A 94 7.43 -4.73 -1.44
N SER A 95 8.74 -4.66 -1.67
CA SER A 95 9.33 -4.10 -2.90
C SER A 95 8.97 -4.93 -4.13
N ALA A 96 9.05 -6.26 -4.03
CA ALA A 96 8.67 -7.17 -5.11
C ALA A 96 7.16 -7.11 -5.41
N ALA A 97 6.30 -7.03 -4.39
CA ALA A 97 4.86 -6.82 -4.58
C ALA A 97 4.56 -5.51 -5.30
N LYS A 98 5.19 -4.40 -4.88
CA LYS A 98 5.03 -3.11 -5.55
C LYS A 98 5.44 -3.20 -7.02
N ALA A 99 6.62 -3.76 -7.30
CA ALA A 99 7.11 -3.91 -8.66
C ALA A 99 6.16 -4.77 -9.51
N GLU A 100 5.63 -5.85 -8.95
CA GLU A 100 4.69 -6.72 -9.65
C GLU A 100 3.36 -6.04 -9.96
N LEU A 101 2.78 -5.33 -9.00
CA LEU A 101 1.52 -4.61 -9.22
C LEU A 101 1.68 -3.54 -10.31
N ILE A 102 2.80 -2.80 -10.30
CA ILE A 102 3.13 -1.82 -11.35
C ILE A 102 3.29 -2.52 -12.70
N ARG A 103 4.02 -3.64 -12.74
CA ARG A 103 4.22 -4.44 -13.97
C ARG A 103 2.88 -4.91 -14.57
N ARG A 104 1.88 -5.16 -13.73
CA ARG A 104 0.53 -5.58 -14.12
C ARG A 104 -0.42 -4.43 -14.48
N GLY A 105 0.03 -3.18 -14.35
CA GLY A 105 -0.73 -1.99 -14.78
C GLY A 105 -1.22 -1.09 -13.66
N ALA A 106 -0.94 -1.41 -12.39
CA ALA A 106 -1.30 -0.50 -11.30
C ALA A 106 -0.48 0.79 -11.35
N ASP A 107 -1.13 1.91 -11.04
CA ASP A 107 -0.47 3.21 -10.99
C ASP A 107 0.53 3.27 -9.82
N ALA A 108 1.81 3.48 -10.14
CA ALA A 108 2.89 3.56 -9.17
C ALA A 108 2.70 4.68 -8.13
N SER A 109 1.98 5.75 -8.47
CA SER A 109 1.70 6.87 -7.56
C SER A 109 0.68 6.52 -6.47
N ARG A 110 -0.13 5.48 -6.72
CA ARG A 110 -1.14 4.96 -5.78
C ARG A 110 -0.61 3.84 -4.89
N ILE A 111 0.68 3.50 -4.98
CA ILE A 111 1.29 2.41 -4.21
C ILE A 111 2.51 2.91 -3.44
N THR A 112 2.46 2.81 -2.11
CA THR A 112 3.60 3.04 -1.23
C THR A 112 3.99 1.78 -0.48
N ILE A 113 5.24 1.71 -0.02
CA ILE A 113 5.68 0.72 0.96
C ILE A 113 5.58 1.39 2.33
N PHE A 114 5.08 0.65 3.33
CA PHE A 114 5.03 1.12 4.69
C PHE A 114 6.32 0.72 5.42
N ASP A 115 7.19 1.70 5.65
CA ASP A 115 8.42 1.53 6.42
C ASP A 115 8.05 1.28 7.89
N GLY A 116 8.28 0.05 8.38
CA GLY A 116 7.94 -0.37 9.75
C GLY A 116 6.89 -1.47 9.87
N ALA A 117 6.41 -2.03 8.76
CA ALA A 117 5.50 -3.19 8.78
C ALA A 117 6.19 -4.53 9.08
N GLU A 118 7.48 -4.53 9.45
CA GLU A 118 8.30 -5.69 9.80
C GLU A 118 7.88 -6.31 11.15
N ALA A 119 6.59 -6.52 11.35
CA ALA A 119 6.11 -7.23 12.51
C ALA A 119 6.25 -8.74 12.23
N PRO A 120 6.95 -9.50 13.11
CA PRO A 120 6.84 -10.95 13.07
C PRO A 120 5.37 -11.33 13.26
N TYR A 121 4.89 -12.33 12.51
CA TYR A 121 3.55 -12.86 12.72
C TYR A 121 3.47 -13.49 14.12
N LEU A 122 2.90 -12.76 15.08
CA LEU A 122 2.71 -13.19 16.46
C LEU A 122 1.22 -13.38 16.77
N SER A 123 0.46 -14.09 15.93
CA SER A 123 -0.84 -14.60 16.38
C SER A 123 -0.60 -15.91 17.15
N VAL A 124 -0.73 -15.81 18.48
CA VAL A 124 -0.63 -16.94 19.40
C VAL A 124 -2.02 -17.55 19.62
N ALA A 125 -2.61 -18.11 18.56
CA ALA A 125 -3.64 -19.14 18.70
C ALA A 125 -2.98 -20.50 18.44
N ARG A 126 -3.22 -21.48 19.32
CA ARG A 126 -2.56 -22.79 19.26
C ARG A 126 -2.94 -23.56 17.99
N GLU A 127 -4.13 -23.34 17.44
CA GLU A 127 -4.56 -23.88 16.15
C GLU A 127 -3.85 -23.24 14.94
N GLU A 128 -3.38 -21.98 15.01
CA GLU A 128 -2.61 -21.35 13.92
C GLU A 128 -1.15 -21.83 13.87
N ARG A 129 -0.65 -22.42 14.96
CA ARG A 129 0.73 -22.93 15.07
C ARG A 129 0.99 -24.15 14.19
N GLU A 130 -0.01 -24.97 13.93
CA GLU A 130 0.07 -26.12 13.01
C GLU A 130 0.05 -25.65 11.55
N ALA A 131 -0.73 -24.60 11.26
CA ALA A 131 -0.71 -23.91 9.98
C ALA A 131 0.61 -23.16 9.72
N LEU A 132 1.41 -22.86 10.77
CA LEU A 132 2.70 -22.17 10.65
C LEU A 132 3.80 -23.05 10.02
N ASP A 133 3.74 -24.37 10.17
CA ASP A 133 4.66 -25.31 9.51
C ASP A 133 4.25 -25.60 8.05
N GLU A 134 2.94 -25.58 7.75
CA GLU A 134 2.40 -25.70 6.37
C GLU A 134 2.35 -24.36 5.60
N HIS A 135 2.48 -23.23 6.28
CA HIS A 135 2.44 -21.89 5.67
C HIS A 135 3.66 -21.06 6.05
N ARG A 136 4.80 -21.40 5.45
CA ARG A 136 5.91 -20.45 5.21
C ARG A 136 5.53 -19.36 4.19
N SER A 137 4.27 -18.92 4.18
CA SER A 137 3.75 -17.92 3.28
C SER A 137 3.70 -16.59 4.02
N VAL A 138 4.47 -15.64 3.51
CA VAL A 138 4.40 -14.26 3.98
C VAL A 138 3.22 -13.54 3.36
N ARG A 139 2.61 -12.69 4.17
CA ARG A 139 1.46 -11.87 3.81
C ARG A 139 1.90 -10.42 3.63
N ILE A 140 1.32 -9.77 2.62
CA ILE A 140 1.36 -8.31 2.53
C ILE A 140 0.08 -7.76 3.16
N THR A 141 0.22 -6.85 4.12
CA THR A 141 -0.92 -6.06 4.59
C THR A 141 -1.10 -4.88 3.66
N VAL A 142 -2.33 -4.68 3.20
CA VAL A 142 -2.71 -3.55 2.35
C VAL A 142 -3.63 -2.63 3.13
N ALA A 143 -3.18 -1.40 3.36
CA ALA A 143 -4.04 -0.34 3.88
C ALA A 143 -4.51 0.55 2.72
N VAL A 144 -5.82 0.82 2.68
CA VAL A 144 -6.47 1.57 1.61
C VAL A 144 -6.92 2.94 2.13
N PHE A 145 -6.64 3.97 1.35
CA PHE A 145 -7.01 5.36 1.65
C PHE A 145 -7.92 5.87 0.55
N LEU A 146 -9.06 6.45 0.93
CA LEU A 146 -10.06 6.94 -0.01
C LEU A 146 -10.03 8.46 -0.13
N ASN A 147 -10.43 8.98 -1.30
CA ASN A 147 -10.73 10.40 -1.47
C ASN A 147 -12.15 10.67 -0.97
N ASP A 148 -12.28 11.46 0.09
CA ASP A 148 -13.57 11.88 0.64
C ASP A 148 -14.32 12.87 -0.29
N ASP A 149 -13.61 13.59 -1.16
CA ASP A 149 -14.21 14.57 -2.08
C ASP A 149 -14.83 13.94 -3.33
N ALA A 150 -14.59 12.64 -3.56
CA ALA A 150 -15.25 11.89 -4.62
C ALA A 150 -16.64 11.44 -4.15
N ALA A 151 -17.55 12.40 -3.97
CA ALA A 151 -18.97 12.10 -3.78
C ALA A 151 -19.45 11.22 -4.94
N GLU A 152 -20.11 10.09 -4.63
CA GLU A 152 -20.76 9.25 -5.63
C GLU A 152 -21.71 10.11 -6.46
N THR A 153 -21.37 10.33 -7.73
CA THR A 153 -22.40 10.64 -8.71
C THR A 153 -23.18 9.33 -8.91
N PRO A 154 -24.44 9.23 -8.48
CA PRO A 154 -25.19 7.99 -8.61
C PRO A 154 -25.28 7.59 -10.09
N PRO A 155 -25.17 6.27 -10.41
CA PRO A 155 -25.36 5.80 -11.77
C PRO A 155 -26.75 6.20 -12.27
N THR A 156 -26.79 6.77 -13.47
CA THR A 156 -28.02 7.25 -14.13
C THR A 156 -28.70 6.13 -14.89
#